data_AF-H6T8X4-F1
#
_entry.id   AF-H6T8X4-F1
#
_cell.length_a   1.000
_cell.length_b   1.000
_cell.length_c   1.000
_cell.angle_alpha   90.00
_cell.angle_beta   90.00
_cell.angle_gamma   90.00
#
_symmetry.space_group_name_H-M   'P 1'
#
loop_
_entity.id
_entity.type
_entity.pdbx_description
1 polymer ?
#
loop_
_entity_poly.entity_id
_entity_poly.type
_entity_poly.pdbx_seq_one_letter_code
_entity_poly.pdbx_strand_id
1 'polypeptide(L)'
;GAFKSYKLAAKAISRLQSLPSRNMSLLCDVLVKEVSELTGYDRVMVYKFHEDEHGEVISEYRTPDLEPYLGLHYPATDIPQASRFLFLKNRVRMIFDCLAAPVKVIQDKELAQPLSLGGSILRAPHGCHAQYMANMGTIASLVMAVTINEDEDEVKSDPSTGKRLWGLVV
;
A
#
# COMPACT_ATOMS: atom_id res chain seq x y z
N GLY A 1 20.79 8.38 7.30
CA GLY A 1 20.81 7.11 8.03
C GLY A 1 19.50 6.87 8.74
N ALA A 2 19.20 5.62 9.10
CA ALA A 2 17.89 5.18 9.63
C ALA A 2 17.36 6.04 10.79
N PHE A 3 18.23 6.48 11.70
CA PHE A 3 17.85 7.32 12.84
C PHE A 3 17.17 8.65 12.45
N LYS A 4 17.60 9.26 11.33
CA LYS A 4 16.99 10.49 10.81
C LYS A 4 15.56 10.22 10.29
N SER A 5 15.37 9.12 9.57
CA SER A 5 14.07 8.71 9.03
C SER A 5 13.07 8.37 10.13
N TYR A 6 13.50 7.68 11.19
CA TYR A 6 12.65 7.43 12.37
C TYR A 6 12.20 8.73 13.05
N LYS A 7 13.09 9.71 13.18
CA LYS A 7 12.74 11.02 13.76
C LYS A 7 11.71 11.77 12.91
N LEU A 8 11.83 11.70 11.58
CA LEU A 8 10.85 12.29 10.66
C LEU A 8 9.49 11.57 10.78
N ALA A 9 9.48 10.25 10.78
CA ALA A 9 8.25 9.47 10.96
C ALA A 9 7.58 9.74 12.32
N ALA A 10 8.34 9.83 13.41
CA ALA A 10 7.81 10.18 14.72
C ALA A 10 7.16 11.57 14.73
N LYS A 11 7.80 12.55 14.07
CA LYS A 11 7.24 13.90 13.90
C LYS A 11 5.93 13.87 13.09
N ALA A 12 5.89 13.11 11.99
CA ALA A 12 4.67 12.92 11.19
C ALA A 12 3.54 12.32 12.02
N ILE A 13 3.83 11.28 12.82
CA ILE A 13 2.86 10.66 13.74
C ILE A 13 2.33 11.69 14.75
N SER A 14 3.21 12.48 15.39
CA SER A 14 2.78 13.51 16.34
C SER A 14 1.89 14.57 15.69
N ARG A 15 2.17 14.97 14.43
CA ARG A 15 1.31 15.89 13.69
C ARG A 15 -0.07 15.30 13.44
N LEU A 16 -0.14 14.05 12.95
CA LEU A 16 -1.41 13.34 12.73
C LEU A 16 -2.23 13.21 14.02
N GLN A 17 -1.58 12.91 15.15
CA GLN A 17 -2.23 12.81 16.47
C GLN A 17 -2.76 14.15 17.01
N SER A 18 -2.22 15.29 16.55
CA SER A 18 -2.65 16.62 16.96
C SER A 18 -3.83 17.18 16.15
N LEU A 19 -4.26 16.48 15.10
CA LEU A 19 -5.35 16.92 14.24
C LEU A 19 -6.70 16.85 14.97
N PRO A 20 -7.66 17.73 14.62
CA PRO A 20 -9.00 17.66 15.18
C PRO A 20 -9.68 16.34 14.84
N SER A 21 -10.32 15.73 15.83
CA SER A 21 -11.09 14.50 15.67
C SER A 21 -12.23 14.68 14.66
N ARG A 22 -12.67 13.54 14.07
CA ARG A 22 -13.81 13.45 13.14
C ARG A 22 -13.65 14.18 11.80
N ASN A 23 -12.42 14.44 11.36
CA ASN A 23 -12.15 14.97 10.02
C ASN A 23 -11.24 14.02 9.21
N MET A 24 -11.87 13.05 8.53
CA MET A 24 -11.16 12.03 7.73
C MET A 24 -10.41 12.64 6.54
N SER A 25 -11.02 13.62 5.86
CA SER A 25 -10.39 14.30 4.72
C SER A 25 -9.11 15.00 5.14
N LEU A 26 -9.15 15.81 6.22
CA LEU A 26 -7.95 16.47 6.74
C LEU A 26 -6.87 15.46 7.17
N LEU A 27 -7.26 14.36 7.81
CA LEU A 27 -6.33 13.31 8.20
C LEU A 27 -5.60 12.72 6.98
N CYS A 28 -6.35 12.38 5.92
CA CYS A 28 -5.78 11.82 4.70
C CYS A 28 -4.90 12.84 3.97
N ASP A 29 -5.32 14.10 3.90
CA ASP A 29 -4.57 15.18 3.24
C ASP A 29 -3.24 15.50 3.94
N VAL A 30 -3.21 15.40 5.26
CA VAL A 30 -1.95 15.52 6.02
C VAL A 30 -1.10 14.28 5.84
N LEU A 31 -1.71 13.08 5.84
CA LEU A 31 -1.01 11.81 5.67
C LEU A 31 -0.24 11.75 4.34
N VAL A 32 -0.88 12.07 3.21
CA VAL A 32 -0.21 12.02 1.89
C VAL A 32 0.97 12.98 1.80
N LYS A 33 0.86 14.16 2.43
CA LYS A 33 1.95 15.14 2.49
C LYS A 33 3.13 14.65 3.33
N GLU A 34 2.87 14.13 4.53
CA GLU A 34 3.92 13.59 5.41
C GLU A 34 4.64 12.40 4.76
N VAL A 35 3.88 11.50 4.12
CA VAL A 35 4.46 10.36 3.40
C VAL A 35 5.28 10.83 2.20
N SER A 36 4.80 11.80 1.41
CA SER A 36 5.57 12.36 0.32
C SER A 36 6.88 13.01 0.80
N GLU A 37 6.84 13.84 1.85
CA GLU A 37 8.04 14.45 2.42
C GLU A 37 9.06 13.41 2.92
N LEU A 38 8.57 12.26 3.41
CA LEU A 38 9.39 11.18 3.93
C LEU A 38 10.02 10.32 2.83
N THR A 39 9.28 10.04 1.76
CA THR A 39 9.65 9.04 0.74
C THR A 39 10.18 9.66 -0.55
N GLY A 40 9.77 10.89 -0.87
CA GLY A 40 10.15 11.61 -2.09
C GLY A 40 9.52 11.07 -3.37
N TYR A 41 8.44 10.28 -3.29
CA TYR A 41 7.69 9.85 -4.48
C TYR A 41 6.93 11.03 -5.12
N ASP A 42 6.86 11.02 -6.46
CA ASP A 42 6.20 12.08 -7.24
C ASP A 42 4.68 12.12 -7.03
N ARG A 43 4.09 11.00 -6.61
CA ARG A 43 2.68 10.87 -6.24
C ARG A 43 2.57 10.02 -4.98
N VAL A 44 1.70 10.45 -4.07
CA VAL A 44 1.28 9.69 -2.89
C VAL A 44 -0.23 9.83 -2.75
N MET A 45 -0.95 8.73 -2.63
CA MET A 45 -2.40 8.74 -2.56
C MET A 45 -2.96 7.80 -1.50
N VAL A 46 -4.10 8.19 -0.92
CA VAL A 46 -4.92 7.30 -0.09
C VAL A 46 -5.97 6.65 -0.98
N TYR A 47 -5.85 5.34 -1.15
CA TYR A 47 -6.78 4.50 -1.89
C TYR A 47 -7.69 3.74 -0.92
N LYS A 48 -8.97 4.11 -0.86
CA LYS A 48 -9.95 3.50 0.04
C LYS A 48 -10.68 2.36 -0.66
N PHE A 49 -10.85 1.22 0.02
CA PHE A 49 -11.75 0.17 -0.46
C PHE A 49 -13.19 0.45 -0.02
N HIS A 50 -14.13 0.27 -0.95
CA HIS A 50 -15.57 0.33 -0.70
C HIS A 50 -16.15 -1.07 -0.43
N GLU A 51 -17.44 -1.13 -0.09
CA GLU A 51 -18.12 -2.35 0.35
C GLU A 51 -18.20 -3.43 -0.73
N ASP A 52 -18.39 -3.02 -1.99
CA ASP A 52 -18.37 -3.86 -3.20
C ASP A 52 -16.94 -4.12 -3.71
N GLU A 53 -15.94 -3.90 -2.86
CA GLU A 53 -14.52 -4.15 -3.11
C GLU A 53 -13.85 -3.25 -4.15
N HIS A 54 -14.54 -2.36 -4.87
CA HIS A 54 -13.87 -1.38 -5.71
C HIS A 54 -13.10 -0.38 -4.83
N GLY A 55 -12.23 0.43 -5.41
CA GLY A 55 -11.57 1.48 -4.62
C GLY A 55 -11.53 2.84 -5.27
N GLU A 56 -11.25 3.83 -4.43
CA GLU A 56 -11.33 5.25 -4.76
C GLU A 56 -10.11 5.96 -4.21
N VAL A 57 -9.56 6.89 -4.99
CA VAL A 57 -8.53 7.81 -4.50
C VAL A 57 -9.20 8.96 -3.76
N ILE A 58 -9.15 8.94 -2.43
CA ILE A 58 -9.86 9.92 -1.59
C ILE A 58 -8.98 11.10 -1.13
N SER A 59 -7.66 11.00 -1.30
CA SER A 59 -6.70 12.07 -1.03
C SER A 59 -5.43 11.81 -1.82
N GLU A 60 -4.78 12.88 -2.26
CA GLU A 60 -3.63 12.80 -3.15
C GLU A 60 -2.68 13.97 -2.94
N TYR A 61 -1.39 13.66 -2.87
CA TYR A 61 -0.30 14.57 -3.16
C TYR A 61 0.34 14.15 -4.49
N ARG A 62 0.67 15.12 -5.34
CA ARG A 62 1.41 14.88 -6.58
C ARG A 62 2.28 16.07 -6.94
N THR A 63 3.30 15.85 -7.75
CA THR A 63 3.99 16.93 -8.44
C THR A 63 3.04 17.64 -9.43
N PRO A 64 3.25 18.95 -9.71
CA PRO A 64 2.31 19.73 -10.52
C PRO A 64 2.10 19.24 -11.95
N ASP A 65 3.10 18.59 -12.52
CA ASP A 65 3.17 18.09 -13.90
C ASP A 65 2.41 16.78 -14.15
N LEU A 66 1.97 16.09 -13.10
CA LEU A 66 1.23 14.84 -13.22
C LEU A 66 -0.29 15.05 -13.26
N GLU A 67 -1.02 14.26 -14.03
CA GLU A 67 -2.50 14.30 -14.03
C GLU A 67 -3.06 13.87 -12.66
N PRO A 68 -4.10 14.51 -12.09
CA PRO A 68 -4.67 14.11 -10.82
C PRO A 68 -5.45 12.79 -10.92
N TYR A 69 -5.32 11.93 -9.91
CA TYR A 69 -6.16 10.72 -9.76
C TYR A 69 -7.23 10.88 -8.67
N LEU A 70 -7.21 11.99 -7.93
CA LEU A 70 -8.19 12.29 -6.89
C LEU A 70 -9.64 12.15 -7.40
N GLY A 71 -10.45 11.36 -6.68
CA GLY A 71 -11.85 11.09 -6.99
C GLY A 71 -12.09 10.00 -8.04
N LEU A 72 -11.04 9.42 -8.64
CA LEU A 72 -11.21 8.31 -9.58
C LEU A 72 -11.51 7.00 -8.83
N HIS A 73 -12.44 6.23 -9.40
CA HIS A 73 -12.81 4.90 -8.95
C HIS A 73 -12.21 3.83 -9.86
N TYR A 74 -11.73 2.76 -9.24
CA TYR A 74 -11.06 1.64 -9.90
C TYR A 74 -11.75 0.33 -9.54
N PRO A 75 -11.90 -0.60 -10.51
CA PRO A 75 -12.64 -1.84 -10.29
C PRO A 75 -11.93 -2.75 -9.27
N ALA A 76 -12.71 -3.57 -8.57
CA ALA A 76 -12.19 -4.50 -7.57
C ALA A 76 -11.10 -5.45 -8.14
N THR A 77 -11.18 -5.75 -9.44
CA THR A 77 -10.27 -6.64 -10.17
C THR A 77 -8.85 -6.11 -10.31
N ASP A 78 -8.63 -4.79 -10.21
CA ASP A 78 -7.30 -4.19 -10.29
C ASP A 78 -6.40 -4.62 -9.12
N ILE A 79 -7.03 -4.89 -7.95
CA ILE A 79 -6.36 -5.42 -6.76
C ILE A 79 -7.06 -6.73 -6.35
N PRO A 80 -6.62 -7.89 -6.86
CA PRO A 80 -7.22 -9.18 -6.55
C PRO A 80 -7.24 -9.49 -5.05
N GLN A 81 -8.21 -10.28 -4.60
CA GLN A 81 -8.36 -10.68 -3.19
C GLN A 81 -7.09 -11.31 -2.60
N ALA A 82 -6.35 -12.10 -3.39
CA ALA A 82 -5.07 -12.66 -2.97
C ALA A 82 -4.02 -11.58 -2.62
N SER A 83 -3.96 -10.48 -3.39
CA SER A 83 -3.09 -9.35 -3.09
C SER A 83 -3.51 -8.62 -1.82
N ARG A 84 -4.82 -8.40 -1.64
CA ARG A 84 -5.38 -7.78 -0.41
C ARG A 84 -5.05 -8.59 0.84
N PHE A 85 -5.20 -9.91 0.76
CA PHE A 85 -4.82 -10.81 1.84
C PHE A 85 -3.32 -10.78 2.14
N LEU A 86 -2.48 -10.71 1.10
CA LEU A 86 -1.04 -10.54 1.30
C LEU A 86 -0.68 -9.22 1.99
N PHE A 87 -1.44 -8.13 1.79
CA PHE A 87 -1.22 -6.86 2.49
C PHE A 87 -1.54 -6.92 3.98
N LEU A 88 -2.43 -7.80 4.42
CA LEU A 88 -2.66 -8.05 5.85
C LEU A 88 -1.44 -8.68 6.53
N LYS A 89 -0.70 -9.52 5.80
CA LYS A 89 0.54 -10.16 6.28
C LYS A 89 1.77 -9.26 6.08
N ASN A 90 1.89 -8.65 4.91
CA ASN A 90 3.02 -7.83 4.49
C ASN A 90 2.55 -6.39 4.29
N ARG A 91 2.68 -5.59 5.34
CA ARG A 91 2.09 -4.24 5.39
C ARG A 91 2.77 -3.22 4.49
N VAL A 92 3.97 -3.49 4.00
CA VAL A 92 4.72 -2.58 3.13
C VAL A 92 5.27 -3.38 1.95
N ARG A 93 5.06 -2.86 0.74
CA ARG A 93 5.50 -3.48 -0.50
C ARG A 93 6.13 -2.45 -1.42
N MET A 94 7.38 -2.68 -1.80
CA MET A 94 8.11 -1.81 -2.73
C MET A 94 8.35 -2.54 -4.06
N ILE A 95 8.21 -1.82 -5.16
CA ILE A 95 8.64 -2.20 -6.50
C ILE A 95 9.52 -1.06 -7.01
N PHE A 96 10.79 -1.34 -7.25
CA PHE A 96 11.75 -0.32 -7.65
C PHE A 96 11.62 0.08 -9.12
N ASP A 97 11.37 -0.90 -9.98
CA ASP A 97 11.21 -0.71 -11.42
C ASP A 97 10.30 -1.81 -11.96
N CYS A 98 9.16 -1.43 -12.55
CA CYS A 98 8.21 -2.37 -13.15
C CYS A 98 8.67 -2.92 -14.51
N LEU A 99 9.65 -2.29 -15.15
CA LEU A 99 10.25 -2.71 -16.43
C LEU A 99 11.45 -3.63 -16.24
N ALA A 100 12.00 -3.72 -15.03
CA ALA A 100 13.13 -4.57 -14.73
C ALA A 100 12.81 -6.06 -14.90
N ALA A 101 13.70 -6.79 -15.59
CA ALA A 101 13.55 -8.22 -15.80
C ALA A 101 13.63 -8.99 -14.46
N PRO A 102 12.64 -9.83 -14.13
CA PRO A 102 12.65 -10.59 -12.89
C PRO A 102 13.77 -11.63 -12.88
N VAL A 103 14.46 -11.73 -11.73
CA VAL A 103 15.58 -12.67 -11.55
C VAL A 103 15.06 -13.99 -10.99
N LYS A 104 15.43 -15.10 -11.65
CA LYS A 104 15.04 -16.44 -11.22
C LYS A 104 15.78 -16.85 -9.95
N VAL A 105 15.04 -17.32 -8.95
CA VAL A 105 15.61 -17.95 -7.75
C VAL A 105 16.04 -19.38 -8.10
N ILE A 106 17.30 -19.72 -7.79
CA ILE A 106 17.79 -21.09 -7.87
C ILE A 106 17.44 -21.78 -6.55
N GLN A 107 16.75 -22.91 -6.65
CA GLN A 107 16.26 -23.68 -5.51
C GLN A 107 16.65 -25.15 -5.68
N ASP A 108 16.71 -25.88 -4.56
CA ASP A 108 16.99 -27.31 -4.58
C ASP A 108 15.89 -28.08 -5.32
N LYS A 109 16.27 -29.10 -6.10
CA LYS A 109 15.34 -29.96 -6.84
C LYS A 109 14.56 -30.90 -5.93
N GLU A 110 15.06 -31.16 -4.72
CA GLU A 110 14.40 -32.03 -3.73
C GLU A 110 13.22 -31.34 -3.03
N LEU A 111 13.04 -30.03 -3.21
CA LEU A 111 11.89 -29.32 -2.66
C LEU A 111 10.59 -29.79 -3.32
N ALA A 112 9.64 -30.26 -2.52
CA ALA A 112 8.33 -30.71 -2.98
C ALA A 112 7.51 -29.60 -3.67
N GLN A 113 7.82 -28.32 -3.39
CA GLN A 113 7.19 -27.17 -4.01
C GLN A 113 8.15 -25.97 -4.07
N PRO A 114 7.92 -24.99 -4.96
CA PRO A 114 8.72 -23.77 -5.00
C PRO A 114 8.71 -23.01 -3.67
N LEU A 115 9.80 -22.29 -3.40
CA LEU A 115 9.88 -21.42 -2.22
C LEU A 115 8.77 -20.36 -2.24
N SER A 116 8.07 -20.22 -1.12
CA SER A 116 7.09 -19.15 -0.96
C SER A 116 7.81 -17.82 -0.72
N LEU A 117 7.75 -16.92 -1.71
CA LEU A 117 8.33 -15.58 -1.62
C LEU A 117 7.33 -14.53 -1.12
N GLY A 118 6.16 -14.95 -0.62
CA GLY A 118 5.09 -14.03 -0.22
C GLY A 118 5.54 -12.92 0.73
N GLY A 119 6.44 -13.23 1.66
CA GLY A 119 7.03 -12.28 2.62
C GLY A 119 8.37 -11.67 2.23
N SER A 120 8.89 -11.96 1.03
CA SER A 120 10.16 -11.38 0.58
C SER A 120 9.96 -9.94 0.12
N ILE A 121 10.78 -9.02 0.65
CA ILE A 121 10.80 -7.61 0.20
C ILE A 121 11.21 -7.49 -1.28
N LEU A 122 11.99 -8.44 -1.79
CA LEU A 122 12.50 -8.47 -3.17
C LEU A 122 11.64 -9.30 -4.13
N ARG A 123 10.47 -9.78 -3.69
CA ARG A 123 9.54 -10.52 -4.58
C ARG A 123 9.32 -9.71 -5.87
N ALA A 124 9.26 -10.33 -7.04
CA ALA A 124 8.93 -9.61 -8.27
C ALA A 124 7.41 -9.32 -8.36
N PRO A 125 6.97 -8.23 -9.01
CA PRO A 125 5.56 -8.06 -9.35
C PRO A 125 5.10 -9.17 -10.31
N HIS A 126 3.82 -9.51 -10.26
CA HIS A 126 3.21 -10.37 -11.28
C HIS A 126 3.17 -9.62 -12.61
N GLY A 127 3.36 -10.31 -13.74
CA GLY A 127 3.46 -9.68 -15.08
C GLY A 127 2.27 -8.77 -15.43
N CYS A 128 1.05 -9.19 -15.09
CA CYS A 128 -0.15 -8.35 -15.25
C CYS A 128 -0.04 -7.00 -14.51
N HIS A 129 0.45 -7.02 -13.26
CA HIS A 129 0.60 -5.79 -12.47
C HIS A 129 1.79 -4.94 -12.94
N ALA A 130 2.89 -5.57 -13.39
CA ALA A 130 4.01 -4.87 -14.00
C ALA A 130 3.57 -4.11 -15.27
N GLN A 131 2.77 -4.76 -16.13
CA GLN A 131 2.22 -4.12 -17.31
C GLN A 131 1.21 -3.02 -16.96
N TYR A 132 0.36 -3.23 -15.94
CA TYR A 132 -0.55 -2.21 -15.44
C TYR A 132 0.21 -0.96 -14.98
N MET A 133 1.27 -1.14 -14.19
CA MET A 133 2.15 -0.06 -13.73
C MET A 133 2.75 0.71 -14.92
N ALA A 134 3.29 0.00 -15.92
CA ALA A 134 3.83 0.60 -17.13
C ALA A 134 2.77 1.41 -17.91
N ASN A 135 1.55 0.88 -18.04
CA ASN A 135 0.44 1.56 -18.73
C ASN A 135 0.01 2.84 -18.01
N MET A 136 0.07 2.85 -16.68
CA MET A 136 -0.25 4.02 -15.84
C MET A 136 0.90 5.03 -15.73
N GLY A 137 2.05 4.76 -16.35
CA GLY A 137 3.25 5.60 -16.23
C GLY A 137 3.94 5.51 -14.87
N THR A 138 3.59 4.53 -14.03
CA THR A 138 4.16 4.33 -12.69
C THR A 138 5.33 3.35 -12.77
N ILE A 139 6.56 3.86 -12.84
CA ILE A 139 7.76 3.01 -12.94
C ILE A 139 8.10 2.33 -11.60
N ALA A 140 8.00 3.08 -10.50
CA ALA A 140 8.28 2.61 -9.15
C ALA A 140 7.06 2.78 -8.25
N SER A 141 6.89 1.93 -7.24
CA SER A 141 5.81 2.07 -6.26
C SER A 141 6.23 1.65 -4.85
N LEU A 142 5.61 2.29 -3.86
CA LEU A 142 5.67 1.92 -2.45
C LEU A 142 4.25 1.90 -1.89
N VAL A 143 3.73 0.70 -1.66
CA VAL A 143 2.38 0.51 -1.14
C VAL A 143 2.42 0.15 0.34
N MET A 144 1.64 0.84 1.16
CA MET A 144 1.49 0.60 2.59
C MET A 144 0.04 0.29 2.94
N ALA A 145 -0.18 -0.82 3.65
CA ALA A 145 -1.50 -1.27 4.06
C ALA A 145 -2.05 -0.45 5.22
N VAL A 146 -3.29 0.04 5.09
CA VAL A 146 -4.04 0.69 6.17
C VAL A 146 -5.03 -0.32 6.73
N THR A 147 -4.75 -0.84 7.92
CA THR A 147 -5.60 -1.81 8.61
C THR A 147 -6.31 -1.17 9.79
N ILE A 148 -7.58 -1.47 9.94
CA ILE A 148 -8.38 -1.10 11.12
C ILE A 148 -8.83 -2.37 11.85
N ASN A 149 -9.08 -2.25 13.15
CA ASN A 149 -9.72 -3.33 13.87
C ASN A 149 -11.22 -3.35 13.54
N GLU A 150 -11.82 -4.52 13.46
CA GLU A 150 -13.27 -4.70 13.50
C GLU A 150 -13.69 -4.72 14.98
N ASP A 151 -14.80 -4.05 15.33
CA ASP A 151 -15.27 -3.95 16.72
C ASP A 151 -15.61 -5.34 17.30
N GLU A 152 -15.28 -5.56 18.58
CA GLU A 152 -15.33 -6.85 19.31
C GLU A 152 -16.76 -7.32 19.67
N ASP A 153 -17.71 -7.30 18.73
CA ASP A 153 -19.06 -7.85 18.97
C ASP A 153 -19.24 -9.29 18.43
N GLU A 154 -18.22 -9.86 17.77
CA GLU A 154 -18.22 -11.25 17.32
C GLU A 154 -17.04 -12.04 17.90
N VAL A 155 -17.33 -13.01 18.77
CA VAL A 155 -16.37 -13.98 19.29
C VAL A 155 -15.76 -14.76 18.13
N LYS A 156 -14.50 -14.48 17.78
CA LYS A 156 -13.74 -15.28 16.80
C LYS A 156 -12.49 -15.88 17.46
N SER A 157 -12.23 -17.14 17.14
CA SER A 157 -11.25 -18.02 17.78
C SER A 157 -9.81 -17.88 17.27
N ASP A 158 -9.53 -16.90 16.41
CA ASP A 158 -8.22 -16.71 15.78
C ASP A 158 -7.72 -15.25 15.97
N PRO A 159 -6.53 -15.01 16.56
CA PRO A 159 -5.97 -13.67 16.77
C PRO A 159 -5.76 -12.84 15.47
N SER A 160 -5.91 -13.45 14.28
CA SER A 160 -5.89 -12.76 12.99
C SER A 160 -7.27 -12.30 12.48
N THR A 161 -8.37 -12.66 13.14
CA THR A 161 -9.75 -12.49 12.64
C THR A 161 -10.44 -11.16 12.98
N GLY A 162 -9.74 -10.21 13.60
CA GLY A 162 -10.31 -8.90 13.99
C GLY A 162 -9.77 -7.70 13.21
N LYS A 163 -9.10 -7.89 12.06
CA LYS A 163 -8.51 -6.79 11.29
C LYS A 163 -8.98 -6.77 9.85
N ARG A 164 -9.44 -5.61 9.42
CA ARG A 164 -9.86 -5.32 8.04
C ARG A 164 -8.84 -4.44 7.34
N LEU A 165 -8.59 -4.73 6.05
CA LEU A 165 -7.86 -3.83 5.17
C LEU A 165 -8.81 -2.70 4.75
N TRP A 166 -8.65 -1.51 5.35
CA TRP A 166 -9.49 -0.35 5.05
C TRP A 166 -9.11 0.30 3.71
N GLY A 167 -7.81 0.32 3.41
CA GLY A 167 -7.27 0.96 2.23
C GLY A 167 -5.77 0.78 2.11
N LEU A 168 -5.19 1.51 1.17
CA LEU A 168 -3.75 1.55 0.90
C LEU A 168 -3.29 3.01 0.85
N VAL A 169 -2.06 3.26 1.30
CA VAL A 169 -1.30 4.43 0.86
C VAL A 169 -0.40 3.95 -0.28
N VAL A 170 -0.53 4.55 -1.46
CA VAL A 170 0.15 4.15 -2.70
C VAL A 170 1.04 5.27 -3.20
#